data_AF-A0A6S6SPW1-F1
#
_entry.id   AF-A0A6S6SPW1-F1
#
_cell.length_a   1.000
_cell.length_b   1.000
_cell.length_c   1.000
_cell.angle_alpha   90.00
_cell.angle_beta   90.00
_cell.angle_gamma   90.00
#
_symmetry.space_group_name_H-M   'P 1'
#
loop_
_entity.id
_entity.type
_entity.pdbx_description
1 polymer ?
#
loop_
_entity_poly.entity_id
_entity_poly.type
_entity_poly.pdbx_seq_one_letter_code
_entity_poly.pdbx_strand_id
1 'polypeptide(L)'
;MRSKLSYFSLILFSTVTLNAIDITGTISYERVVPVHSGSLTGLNYSNISTETAKQITVEAVNSSNTVVGTTTTDDSGNYRFTSLPSNTSIKIRAYAKMVKTSGWDVRILNTGNNDSQYVIEGSLVSTGSSNSVRDLLATSSDKSSPPFAILDSVYLAMNKILNTDSSVVFPALSVSWSTENISTGSYYDGTQIVLQGDQSGDSDEYDTHVIIHEWGHYFEDKFSRADSTGGSHGAGEHLDIRLAFGEGFGNAFAAIVTDDPIYFDTSQANGWNMNIESDTKESPGWFSEASIQRILYDLYDSNDDDSDTLSLGFLPMYELFINEQKNTEAFTSLFSFVTELKNNNARDTAKIDSIVASEGITTIDDIYGTNRSSNVEEISLPIYSNLTVNETLSNICTSKKYGTLNKLNNHKFLKFTVTNAKNYFIQVSQTNGTGSYPQFTIYKASPFKEIGESTISQQTVTGNYTLTAGDYLIDIFDANKNSGTACFDISVGDTTDIDTTTTSAPVSSGSSGEAKSVGVELPSNPLLILLVLFGIMIIPMILMNKELSK
;
A
#
# COMPACT_ATOMS: atom_id res chain seq x y z
N MET A 1 72.83 22.27 -58.00
CA MET A 1 71.49 21.65 -58.15
C MET A 1 71.41 20.43 -57.25
N ARG A 2 70.72 20.51 -56.10
CA ARG A 2 70.27 19.34 -55.33
C ARG A 2 68.85 19.62 -54.88
N SER A 3 67.91 18.85 -55.40
CA SER A 3 66.47 18.97 -55.16
C SER A 3 66.14 18.48 -53.74
N LYS A 4 65.29 19.25 -53.04
CA LYS A 4 64.62 18.80 -51.82
C LYS A 4 63.43 17.94 -52.24
N LEU A 5 63.42 16.68 -51.81
CA LEU A 5 62.27 15.78 -51.92
C LEU A 5 61.46 15.94 -50.62
N SER A 6 60.29 16.60 -50.70
CA SER A 6 59.32 16.61 -49.60
C SER A 6 58.44 15.37 -49.73
N TYR A 7 58.48 14.50 -48.72
CA TYR A 7 57.51 13.42 -48.54
C TYR A 7 56.21 14.02 -47.98
N PHE A 8 55.15 14.01 -48.79
CA PHE A 8 53.79 14.23 -48.31
C PHE A 8 53.20 12.88 -47.90
N SER A 9 53.03 12.65 -46.59
CA SER A 9 52.21 11.53 -46.10
C SER A 9 50.73 11.91 -46.28
N LEU A 10 50.07 11.26 -47.24
CA LEU A 10 48.63 11.34 -47.42
C LEU A 10 47.98 10.40 -46.40
N ILE A 11 47.50 10.93 -45.27
CA ILE A 11 46.65 10.19 -44.33
C ILE A 11 45.24 10.17 -44.94
N LEU A 12 44.85 9.05 -45.55
CA LEU A 12 43.45 8.79 -45.89
C LEU A 12 42.66 8.57 -44.60
N PHE A 13 41.83 9.53 -44.22
CA PHE A 13 40.72 9.27 -43.31
C PHE A 13 39.64 8.51 -44.10
N SER A 14 39.65 7.18 -44.03
CA SER A 14 38.48 6.39 -44.43
C SER A 14 37.38 6.65 -43.41
N THR A 15 36.40 7.47 -43.77
CA THR A 15 35.12 7.55 -43.06
C THR A 15 34.45 6.18 -43.20
N VAL A 16 34.55 5.34 -42.17
CA VAL A 16 33.70 4.16 -42.06
C VAL A 16 32.30 4.69 -41.77
N THR A 17 31.49 4.85 -42.82
CA THR A 17 30.05 4.97 -42.65
C THR A 17 29.56 3.64 -42.12
N LEU A 18 29.42 3.52 -40.79
CA LEU A 18 28.61 2.45 -40.22
C LEU A 18 27.21 2.63 -40.80
N ASN A 19 26.76 1.65 -41.59
CA ASN A 19 25.36 1.63 -41.99
C ASN A 19 24.54 1.46 -40.71
N ALA A 20 23.76 2.49 -40.39
CA ALA A 20 22.76 2.48 -39.34
C ALA A 20 21.71 1.42 -39.68
N ILE A 21 21.50 0.45 -38.78
CA ILE A 21 20.48 -0.58 -38.92
C ILE A 21 19.34 -0.29 -37.95
N ASP A 22 18.11 -0.33 -38.45
CA ASP A 22 16.92 -0.30 -37.60
C ASP A 22 16.49 -1.73 -37.26
N ILE A 23 16.18 -1.94 -35.99
CA ILE A 23 15.61 -3.19 -35.50
C ILE A 23 14.29 -2.86 -34.82
N THR A 24 13.23 -3.54 -35.27
CA THR A 24 11.89 -3.44 -34.69
C THR A 24 11.45 -4.80 -34.18
N GLY A 25 10.34 -4.84 -33.46
CA GLY A 25 9.67 -6.07 -33.11
C GLY A 25 8.55 -5.82 -32.13
N THR A 26 7.90 -6.89 -31.71
CA THR A 26 6.87 -6.88 -30.68
C THR A 26 7.36 -7.70 -29.49
N ILE A 27 7.08 -7.22 -28.28
CA ILE A 27 7.22 -8.01 -27.06
C ILE A 27 5.83 -8.43 -26.60
N SER A 28 5.64 -9.73 -26.42
CA SER A 28 4.39 -10.33 -25.97
C SER A 28 4.63 -11.28 -24.80
N TYR A 29 3.57 -11.61 -24.08
CA TYR A 29 3.57 -12.61 -23.03
C TYR A 29 2.30 -13.45 -23.08
N GLU A 30 2.38 -14.65 -22.54
CA GLU A 30 1.24 -15.52 -22.31
C GLU A 30 0.58 -15.22 -20.97
N ARG A 31 -0.74 -15.00 -20.95
CA ARG A 31 -1.56 -14.94 -19.74
C ARG A 31 -2.40 -16.21 -19.65
N VAL A 32 -2.37 -16.86 -18.49
CA VAL A 32 -3.24 -18.01 -18.23
C VAL A 32 -4.60 -17.47 -17.79
N VAL A 33 -5.65 -17.79 -18.53
CA VAL A 33 -6.97 -17.21 -18.30
C VAL A 33 -7.65 -17.92 -17.13
N PRO A 34 -8.17 -17.20 -16.11
CA PRO A 34 -8.95 -17.81 -15.05
C PRO A 34 -10.28 -18.35 -15.61
N VAL A 35 -10.80 -19.41 -15.01
CA VAL A 35 -12.13 -19.96 -15.31
C VAL A 35 -12.91 -20.05 -14.02
N HIS A 36 -14.12 -19.49 -14.04
CA HIS A 36 -15.07 -19.53 -12.93
C HIS A 36 -16.05 -20.70 -13.11
N SER A 37 -16.28 -21.44 -12.04
CA SER A 37 -17.26 -22.54 -11.96
C SER A 37 -18.08 -22.39 -10.69
N GLY A 38 -19.14 -21.58 -10.75
CA GLY A 38 -19.81 -21.09 -9.55
C GLY A 38 -18.87 -20.17 -8.77
N SER A 39 -18.83 -20.32 -7.44
CA SER A 39 -17.95 -19.53 -6.58
C SER A 39 -16.49 -19.96 -6.60
N LEU A 40 -16.13 -20.98 -7.40
CA LEU A 40 -14.75 -21.45 -7.52
C LEU A 40 -14.06 -20.85 -8.75
N THR A 41 -12.80 -20.49 -8.61
CA THR A 41 -11.95 -20.00 -9.70
C THR A 41 -10.66 -20.80 -9.79
N GLY A 42 -10.17 -21.02 -11.00
CA GLY A 42 -8.86 -21.62 -11.23
C GLY A 42 -8.23 -21.25 -12.55
N LEU A 43 -6.90 -21.39 -12.63
CA LEU A 43 -6.12 -21.10 -13.83
C LEU A 43 -6.31 -22.20 -14.88
N ASN A 44 -6.73 -21.82 -16.10
CA ASN A 44 -6.90 -22.77 -17.19
C ASN A 44 -5.67 -22.80 -18.12
N TYR A 45 -4.70 -23.65 -17.81
CA TYR A 45 -3.50 -23.86 -18.63
C TYR A 45 -3.77 -24.47 -20.02
N SER A 46 -5.01 -24.86 -20.33
CA SER A 46 -5.43 -25.23 -21.69
C SER A 46 -6.02 -24.04 -22.47
N ASN A 47 -6.19 -22.89 -21.84
CA ASN A 47 -6.69 -21.65 -22.42
C ASN A 47 -5.74 -20.49 -22.06
N ILE A 48 -4.81 -20.21 -22.96
CA ILE A 48 -3.79 -19.17 -22.80
C ILE A 48 -4.07 -18.07 -23.81
N SER A 49 -4.14 -16.81 -23.34
CA SER A 49 -4.14 -15.63 -24.22
C SER A 49 -2.70 -15.16 -24.45
N THR A 50 -2.43 -14.64 -25.64
CA THR A 50 -1.19 -13.90 -25.92
C THR A 50 -1.49 -12.41 -25.90
N GLU A 51 -0.80 -11.69 -25.03
CA GLU A 51 -0.98 -10.26 -24.79
C GLU A 51 0.31 -9.48 -25.10
N THR A 52 0.20 -8.18 -25.28
CA THR A 52 1.33 -7.30 -25.57
C THR A 52 1.89 -6.69 -24.30
N ALA A 53 3.22 -6.68 -24.17
CA ALA A 53 3.89 -6.05 -23.03
C ALA A 53 4.00 -4.53 -23.27
N LYS A 54 3.21 -3.75 -22.54
CA LYS A 54 3.01 -2.30 -22.77
C LYS A 54 4.01 -1.46 -21.98
N GLN A 55 4.57 -0.42 -22.60
CA GLN A 55 5.45 0.56 -21.96
C GLN A 55 6.68 -0.01 -21.23
N ILE A 56 7.11 -1.23 -21.59
CA ILE A 56 8.23 -1.92 -20.92
C ILE A 56 9.58 -1.48 -21.47
N THR A 57 10.63 -1.60 -20.67
CA THR A 57 12.00 -1.31 -21.10
C THR A 57 12.57 -2.45 -21.95
N VAL A 58 13.12 -2.10 -23.12
CA VAL A 58 13.79 -3.03 -24.04
C VAL A 58 15.21 -2.55 -24.32
N GLU A 59 16.18 -3.46 -24.21
CA GLU A 59 17.59 -3.20 -24.48
C GLU A 59 18.12 -4.05 -25.63
N ALA A 60 18.97 -3.45 -26.45
CA ALA A 60 19.86 -4.15 -27.36
C ALA A 60 21.21 -4.36 -26.65
N VAL A 61 21.62 -5.61 -26.47
CA VAL A 61 22.81 -5.98 -25.67
C VAL A 61 23.79 -6.75 -26.54
N ASN A 62 25.06 -6.33 -26.57
CA ASN A 62 26.08 -6.99 -27.40
C ASN A 62 26.67 -8.25 -26.74
N SER A 63 27.57 -8.94 -27.46
CA SER A 63 28.25 -10.15 -26.99
C SER A 63 29.08 -9.99 -25.71
N SER A 64 29.45 -8.76 -25.34
CA SER A 64 30.16 -8.43 -24.10
C SER A 64 29.22 -8.02 -22.98
N ASN A 65 27.91 -8.27 -23.10
CA ASN A 65 26.87 -7.83 -22.18
C ASN A 65 26.81 -6.29 -21.98
N THR A 66 27.27 -5.52 -22.96
CA THR A 66 27.14 -4.07 -22.96
C THR A 66 25.86 -3.65 -23.67
N VAL A 67 25.09 -2.77 -23.03
CA VAL A 67 23.90 -2.15 -23.65
C VAL A 67 24.36 -1.21 -24.76
N VAL A 68 23.89 -1.46 -25.98
CA VAL A 68 24.17 -0.66 -27.18
C VAL A 68 22.96 0.17 -27.64
N GLY A 69 21.82 -0.01 -27.00
CA GLY A 69 20.63 0.81 -27.17
C GLY A 69 19.56 0.46 -26.15
N THR A 70 18.74 1.44 -25.77
CA THR A 70 17.57 1.28 -24.89
C THR A 70 16.37 1.98 -25.54
N THR A 71 15.21 1.34 -25.50
CA THR A 71 13.91 1.89 -25.94
C THR A 71 12.82 1.37 -25.01
N THR A 72 11.58 1.81 -25.20
CA THR A 72 10.39 1.20 -24.61
C THR A 72 9.48 0.60 -25.67
N THR A 73 8.58 -0.30 -25.28
CA THR A 73 7.44 -0.69 -26.12
C THR A 73 6.35 0.37 -26.09
N ASP A 74 5.53 0.44 -27.14
CA ASP A 74 4.24 1.14 -27.13
C ASP A 74 3.12 0.25 -26.54
N ASP A 75 1.88 0.74 -26.54
CA ASP A 75 0.72 0.03 -26.01
C ASP A 75 0.31 -1.20 -26.85
N SER A 76 0.83 -1.29 -28.08
CA SER A 76 0.72 -2.45 -28.95
C SER A 76 1.91 -3.40 -28.80
N GLY A 77 2.79 -3.17 -27.81
CA GLY A 77 3.97 -3.98 -27.54
C GLY A 77 5.11 -3.79 -28.55
N ASN A 78 5.00 -2.84 -29.48
CA ASN A 78 6.01 -2.63 -30.51
C ASN A 78 7.18 -1.81 -29.97
N TYR A 79 8.40 -2.19 -30.32
CA TYR A 79 9.60 -1.41 -30.03
C TYR A 79 10.38 -1.12 -31.31
N ARG A 80 11.24 -0.09 -31.24
CA ARG A 80 12.13 0.30 -32.33
C ARG A 80 13.46 0.83 -31.81
N PHE A 81 14.55 0.21 -32.24
CA PHE A 81 15.87 0.82 -32.21
C PHE A 81 16.17 1.44 -33.57
N THR A 82 16.72 2.65 -33.55
CA THR A 82 17.22 3.30 -34.76
C THR A 82 18.74 3.40 -34.70
N SER A 83 19.39 3.29 -35.86
CA SER A 83 20.83 3.51 -35.99
C SER A 83 21.73 2.59 -35.15
N LEU A 84 21.36 1.32 -34.99
CA LEU A 84 22.25 0.34 -34.37
C LEU A 84 23.46 0.03 -35.27
N PRO A 85 24.63 -0.33 -34.70
CA PRO A 85 25.81 -0.71 -35.47
C PRO A 85 25.54 -1.92 -36.37
N SER A 86 25.80 -1.81 -37.68
CA SER A 86 25.74 -2.94 -38.62
C SER A 86 26.73 -4.06 -38.27
N ASN A 87 26.42 -5.29 -38.69
CA ASN A 87 27.26 -6.48 -38.54
C ASN A 87 27.73 -6.74 -37.10
N THR A 88 26.94 -6.31 -36.11
CA THR A 88 27.25 -6.45 -34.69
C THR A 88 26.36 -7.52 -34.09
N SER A 89 26.94 -8.46 -33.34
CA SER A 89 26.16 -9.50 -32.69
C SER A 89 25.49 -8.95 -31.42
N ILE A 90 24.16 -8.92 -31.42
CA ILE A 90 23.35 -8.41 -30.32
C ILE A 90 22.21 -9.39 -30.00
N LYS A 91 21.74 -9.36 -28.76
CA LYS A 91 20.45 -9.91 -28.33
C LYS A 91 19.51 -8.79 -27.94
N ILE A 92 18.22 -9.05 -28.05
CA ILE A 92 17.18 -8.19 -27.50
C ILE A 92 16.85 -8.71 -26.10
N ARG A 93 16.79 -7.82 -25.12
CA ARG A 93 16.42 -8.11 -23.74
C ARG A 93 15.23 -7.23 -23.38
N ALA A 94 14.13 -7.82 -22.96
CA ALA A 94 12.96 -7.12 -22.48
C ALA A 94 12.84 -7.32 -20.97
N TYR A 95 12.64 -6.24 -20.22
CA TYR A 95 12.50 -6.25 -18.77
C TYR A 95 11.02 -6.22 -18.36
N ALA A 96 10.67 -6.92 -17.28
CA ALA A 96 9.43 -6.67 -16.55
C ALA A 96 9.56 -5.38 -15.72
N LYS A 97 9.69 -4.26 -16.43
CA LYS A 97 9.95 -2.93 -15.88
C LYS A 97 9.41 -1.84 -16.80
N MET A 98 8.68 -0.88 -16.23
CA MET A 98 8.26 0.35 -16.91
C MET A 98 9.02 1.56 -16.36
N VAL A 99 9.61 2.38 -17.24
CA VAL A 99 10.29 3.62 -16.85
C VAL A 99 9.91 4.74 -17.81
N LYS A 100 9.41 5.84 -17.25
CA LYS A 100 9.17 7.08 -17.97
C LYS A 100 9.72 8.24 -17.15
N THR A 101 10.60 9.04 -17.76
CA THR A 101 11.20 10.20 -17.09
C THR A 101 10.10 11.17 -16.63
N SER A 102 10.10 11.53 -15.35
CA SER A 102 9.04 12.34 -14.73
C SER A 102 7.62 11.78 -14.91
N GLY A 103 7.49 10.44 -15.01
CA GLY A 103 6.21 9.76 -15.16
C GLY A 103 6.05 8.62 -14.17
N TRP A 104 6.85 7.55 -14.31
CA TRP A 104 6.76 6.36 -13.47
C TRP A 104 8.06 5.53 -13.48
N ASP A 105 8.28 4.77 -12.42
CA ASP A 105 9.31 3.74 -12.32
C ASP A 105 8.72 2.53 -11.59
N VAL A 106 8.28 1.52 -12.36
CA VAL A 106 7.64 0.30 -11.86
C VAL A 106 8.52 -0.90 -12.17
N ARG A 107 8.81 -1.73 -11.18
CA ARG A 107 9.73 -2.87 -11.30
C ARG A 107 9.14 -4.11 -10.66
N ILE A 108 9.19 -5.23 -11.39
CA ILE A 108 8.91 -6.54 -10.81
C ILE A 108 10.24 -7.18 -10.37
N LEU A 109 10.36 -7.47 -9.08
CA LEU A 109 11.57 -7.96 -8.41
C LEU A 109 11.45 -9.46 -8.12
N ASN A 110 12.49 -10.21 -8.47
CA ASN A 110 12.60 -11.64 -8.17
C ASN A 110 13.18 -11.85 -6.77
N THR A 111 12.31 -12.06 -5.79
CA THR A 111 12.69 -12.32 -4.39
C THR A 111 13.49 -13.61 -4.21
N GLY A 112 13.24 -14.64 -5.03
CA GLY A 112 14.02 -15.88 -5.08
C GLY A 112 15.43 -15.70 -5.66
N ASN A 113 15.77 -14.50 -6.15
CA ASN A 113 17.08 -14.20 -6.72
C ASN A 113 17.57 -12.80 -6.35
N ASN A 114 17.69 -12.53 -5.04
CA ASN A 114 18.25 -11.29 -4.47
C ASN A 114 17.67 -10.01 -5.10
N ASP A 115 16.35 -9.97 -5.30
CA ASP A 115 15.59 -8.86 -5.88
C ASP A 115 16.08 -8.42 -7.27
N SER A 116 16.60 -9.37 -8.04
CA SER A 116 16.98 -9.14 -9.44
C SER A 116 15.77 -8.84 -10.32
N GLN A 117 16.00 -8.12 -11.43
CA GLN A 117 14.94 -7.81 -12.40
C GLN A 117 14.63 -9.03 -13.28
N TYR A 118 13.35 -9.31 -13.50
CA TYR A 118 12.93 -10.29 -14.50
C TYR A 118 13.16 -9.80 -15.92
N VAL A 119 13.66 -10.70 -16.78
CA VAL A 119 13.91 -10.44 -18.20
C VAL A 119 13.59 -11.64 -19.07
N ILE A 120 13.19 -11.39 -20.32
CA ILE A 120 13.29 -12.36 -21.41
C ILE A 120 14.34 -11.90 -22.42
N GLU A 121 15.03 -12.85 -23.02
CA GLU A 121 16.11 -12.57 -23.97
C GLU A 121 15.98 -13.39 -25.25
N GLY A 122 16.21 -12.73 -26.38
CA GLY A 122 16.44 -13.40 -27.65
C GLY A 122 17.84 -14.00 -27.74
N SER A 123 18.06 -14.77 -28.82
CA SER A 123 19.40 -15.24 -29.17
C SER A 123 20.32 -14.11 -29.61
N LEU A 124 21.63 -14.30 -29.43
CA LEU A 124 22.65 -13.38 -29.95
C LEU A 124 22.75 -13.55 -31.48
N VAL A 125 22.31 -12.53 -32.23
CA VAL A 125 22.23 -12.54 -33.70
C VAL A 125 22.81 -11.24 -34.26
N SER A 126 23.58 -11.36 -35.35
CA SER A 126 24.14 -10.21 -36.07
C SER A 126 23.04 -9.24 -36.53
N THR A 127 23.23 -7.93 -36.33
CA THR A 127 22.40 -6.88 -36.91
C THR A 127 22.44 -6.87 -38.45
N GLY A 128 23.45 -7.50 -39.05
CA GLY A 128 23.59 -7.59 -40.51
C GLY A 128 23.79 -6.23 -41.17
N SER A 129 23.46 -6.15 -42.46
CA SER A 129 23.58 -4.94 -43.28
C SER A 129 22.22 -4.37 -43.72
N SER A 130 21.12 -4.90 -43.20
CA SER A 130 19.75 -4.48 -43.51
C SER A 130 18.88 -4.55 -42.24
N ASN A 131 17.82 -3.76 -42.21
CA ASN A 131 16.85 -3.76 -41.12
C ASN A 131 16.26 -5.15 -40.87
N SER A 132 15.88 -5.43 -39.62
CA SER A 132 15.31 -6.72 -39.22
C SER A 132 14.22 -6.58 -38.17
N VAL A 133 13.35 -7.58 -38.09
CA VAL A 133 12.32 -7.71 -37.04
C VAL A 133 12.73 -8.80 -36.06
N ARG A 134 12.62 -8.55 -34.76
CA ARG A 134 13.00 -9.48 -33.69
C ARG A 134 11.95 -9.50 -32.60
N ASP A 135 11.01 -10.42 -32.68
CA ASP A 135 9.94 -10.54 -31.69
C ASP A 135 10.39 -11.41 -30.50
N LEU A 136 9.86 -11.13 -29.31
CA LEU A 136 10.04 -11.97 -28.13
C LEU A 136 8.67 -12.31 -27.52
N LEU A 137 8.55 -13.56 -27.05
CA LEU A 137 7.39 -14.06 -26.34
C LEU A 137 7.85 -14.63 -25.00
N ALA A 138 7.32 -14.11 -23.89
CA ALA A 138 7.38 -14.76 -22.59
C ALA A 138 6.28 -15.82 -22.50
N THR A 139 6.59 -17.03 -22.04
CA THR A 139 5.60 -18.12 -21.97
C THR A 139 5.28 -18.51 -20.55
N SER A 140 4.07 -19.03 -20.37
CA SER A 140 3.63 -19.67 -19.14
C SER A 140 4.37 -21.00 -18.92
N SER A 141 4.70 -21.70 -20.01
CA SER A 141 5.32 -23.03 -20.00
C SER A 141 6.74 -23.05 -19.41
N ASP A 142 7.51 -21.98 -19.63
CA ASP A 142 8.84 -21.78 -19.05
C ASP A 142 8.84 -20.81 -17.85
N LYS A 143 7.64 -20.42 -17.39
CA LYS A 143 7.40 -19.49 -16.27
C LYS A 143 8.06 -18.12 -16.45
N SER A 144 8.26 -17.69 -17.69
CA SER A 144 8.83 -16.38 -17.99
C SER A 144 7.77 -15.27 -18.13
N SER A 145 6.49 -15.63 -18.37
CA SER A 145 5.40 -14.65 -18.53
C SER A 145 4.82 -14.03 -17.24
N PRO A 146 4.80 -14.69 -16.05
CA PRO A 146 4.19 -14.12 -14.84
C PRO A 146 4.61 -12.67 -14.52
N PRO A 147 5.91 -12.29 -14.56
CA PRO A 147 6.32 -10.92 -14.27
C PRO A 147 5.75 -9.89 -15.25
N PHE A 148 5.51 -10.28 -16.51
CA PHE A 148 4.92 -9.38 -17.51
C PHE A 148 3.40 -9.25 -17.34
N ALA A 149 2.73 -10.33 -16.93
CA ALA A 149 1.30 -10.31 -16.60
C ALA A 149 1.01 -9.43 -15.36
N ILE A 150 1.85 -9.53 -14.31
CA ILE A 150 1.78 -8.67 -13.13
C ILE A 150 1.96 -7.19 -13.51
N LEU A 151 2.99 -6.90 -14.31
CA LEU A 151 3.28 -5.53 -14.75
C LEU A 151 2.16 -4.94 -15.60
N ASP A 152 1.49 -5.76 -16.40
CA ASP A 152 0.33 -5.35 -17.19
C ASP A 152 -0.88 -5.01 -16.31
N SER A 153 -1.16 -5.79 -15.26
CA SER A 153 -2.21 -5.46 -14.28
C SER A 153 -1.92 -4.12 -13.57
N VAL A 154 -0.66 -3.85 -13.23
CA VAL A 154 -0.23 -2.52 -12.71
C VAL A 154 -0.41 -1.42 -13.77
N TYR A 155 -0.10 -1.70 -15.04
CA TYR A 155 -0.32 -0.75 -16.13
C TYR A 155 -1.79 -0.40 -16.31
N LEU A 156 -2.71 -1.38 -16.18
CA LEU A 156 -4.16 -1.14 -16.26
C LEU A 156 -4.61 -0.13 -15.19
N ALA A 157 -4.19 -0.32 -13.94
CA ALA A 157 -4.50 0.62 -12.85
C ALA A 157 -3.93 2.02 -13.10
N MET A 158 -2.65 2.10 -13.50
CA MET A 158 -2.03 3.38 -13.87
C MET A 158 -2.75 4.07 -15.03
N ASN A 159 -3.17 3.32 -16.04
CA ASN A 159 -3.86 3.85 -17.20
C ASN A 159 -5.27 4.37 -16.84
N LYS A 160 -6.00 3.71 -15.93
CA LYS A 160 -7.26 4.24 -15.39
C LYS A 160 -7.07 5.62 -14.76
N ILE A 161 -6.02 5.78 -13.95
CA ILE A 161 -5.69 7.09 -13.37
C ILE A 161 -5.25 8.08 -14.45
N LEU A 162 -4.35 7.72 -15.38
CA LEU A 162 -3.87 8.63 -16.43
C LEU A 162 -4.98 9.13 -17.37
N ASN A 163 -6.01 8.31 -17.60
CA ASN A 163 -7.21 8.72 -18.35
C ASN A 163 -8.09 9.70 -17.58
N THR A 164 -7.96 9.73 -16.25
CA THR A 164 -8.71 10.62 -15.35
C THR A 164 -7.92 11.91 -15.07
N ASP A 165 -6.63 11.78 -14.75
CA ASP A 165 -5.64 12.85 -14.60
C ASP A 165 -4.37 12.53 -15.39
N SER A 166 -4.27 13.12 -16.58
CA SER A 166 -3.10 12.95 -17.46
C SER A 166 -1.81 13.61 -16.94
N SER A 167 -1.90 14.43 -15.88
CA SER A 167 -0.77 15.14 -15.29
C SER A 167 -0.14 14.42 -14.09
N VAL A 168 -0.76 13.32 -13.63
CA VAL A 168 -0.28 12.52 -12.51
C VAL A 168 1.14 12.02 -12.75
N VAL A 169 1.96 12.08 -11.70
CA VAL A 169 3.30 11.49 -11.67
C VAL A 169 3.28 10.41 -10.59
N PHE A 170 3.57 9.18 -10.99
CA PHE A 170 3.58 8.05 -10.07
C PHE A 170 4.92 7.98 -9.32
N PRO A 171 4.89 7.93 -7.97
CA PRO A 171 6.04 7.48 -7.21
C PRO A 171 6.55 6.11 -7.70
N ALA A 172 7.80 5.80 -7.38
CA ALA A 172 8.35 4.51 -7.75
C ALA A 172 7.61 3.39 -7.01
N LEU A 173 7.33 2.30 -7.71
CA LEU A 173 6.69 1.11 -7.16
C LEU A 173 7.54 -0.12 -7.49
N SER A 174 7.82 -0.92 -6.46
CA SER A 174 8.36 -2.26 -6.63
C SER A 174 7.29 -3.28 -6.31
N VAL A 175 7.25 -4.36 -7.09
CA VAL A 175 6.39 -5.51 -6.85
C VAL A 175 7.29 -6.73 -6.71
N SER A 176 7.25 -7.36 -5.55
CA SER A 176 8.10 -8.49 -5.17
C SER A 176 7.33 -9.78 -5.38
N TRP A 177 7.79 -10.59 -6.33
CA TRP A 177 7.17 -11.86 -6.66
C TRP A 177 8.24 -12.90 -7.02
N SER A 178 8.02 -14.15 -6.62
CA SER A 178 8.72 -15.30 -7.18
C SER A 178 7.92 -16.57 -6.87
N THR A 179 8.25 -17.67 -7.54
CA THR A 179 7.66 -18.98 -7.25
C THR A 179 8.04 -19.53 -5.86
N GLU A 180 8.93 -18.83 -5.14
CA GLU A 180 9.37 -19.17 -3.79
C GLU A 180 8.64 -18.36 -2.71
N ASN A 181 7.81 -17.38 -3.10
CA ASN A 181 6.91 -16.65 -2.20
C ASN A 181 5.72 -17.53 -1.80
N ILE A 182 5.97 -18.47 -0.89
CA ILE A 182 4.97 -19.45 -0.43
C ILE A 182 4.38 -19.00 0.90
N SER A 183 3.04 -19.03 1.00
CA SER A 183 2.29 -18.71 2.23
C SER A 183 2.57 -17.31 2.81
N THR A 184 2.83 -16.33 1.93
CA THR A 184 3.06 -14.94 2.33
C THR A 184 1.76 -14.12 2.37
N GLY A 185 0.72 -14.56 1.67
CA GLY A 185 -0.36 -13.68 1.21
C GLY A 185 0.16 -12.66 0.18
N SER A 186 -0.77 -11.90 -0.38
CA SER A 186 -0.51 -10.69 -1.13
C SER A 186 -0.86 -9.47 -0.26
N TYR A 187 0.00 -8.45 -0.29
CA TYR A 187 -0.19 -7.22 0.48
C TYR A 187 0.72 -6.08 -0.02
N TYR A 188 0.29 -4.84 0.19
CA TYR A 188 1.15 -3.65 0.16
C TYR A 188 1.72 -3.32 1.54
N ASP A 189 3.04 -3.16 1.66
CA ASP A 189 3.72 -2.95 2.95
C ASP A 189 4.06 -1.48 3.28
N GLY A 190 3.57 -0.52 2.49
CA GLY A 190 3.94 0.89 2.56
C GLY A 190 5.13 1.29 1.68
N THR A 191 5.85 0.30 1.14
CA THR A 191 7.03 0.50 0.28
C THR A 191 6.96 -0.26 -1.04
N GLN A 192 6.42 -1.47 -1.02
CA GLN A 192 6.29 -2.36 -2.16
C GLN A 192 5.03 -3.22 -2.06
N ILE A 193 4.59 -3.75 -3.18
CA ILE A 193 3.60 -4.83 -3.20
C ILE A 193 4.38 -6.15 -3.09
N VAL A 194 3.96 -7.03 -2.19
CA VAL A 194 4.42 -8.43 -2.11
C VAL A 194 3.30 -9.30 -2.65
N LEU A 195 3.62 -10.17 -3.60
CA LEU A 195 2.66 -11.10 -4.18
C LEU A 195 2.99 -12.54 -3.84
N GLN A 196 1.95 -13.34 -3.58
CA GLN A 196 2.10 -14.77 -3.41
C GLN A 196 2.40 -15.46 -4.75
N GLY A 197 3.25 -16.47 -4.71
CA GLY A 197 3.67 -17.23 -5.88
C GLY A 197 3.71 -18.74 -5.63
N ASP A 198 2.88 -19.26 -4.72
CA ASP A 198 2.84 -20.70 -4.43
C ASP A 198 2.21 -21.47 -5.58
N GLN A 199 3.08 -21.94 -6.48
CA GLN A 199 2.72 -22.74 -7.65
C GLN A 199 2.02 -24.06 -7.30
N SER A 200 2.12 -24.51 -6.05
CA SER A 200 1.46 -25.71 -5.54
C SER A 200 0.21 -25.41 -4.72
N GLY A 201 -0.19 -24.14 -4.63
CA GLY A 201 -1.33 -23.67 -3.88
C GLY A 201 -1.95 -22.48 -4.61
N ASP A 202 -1.77 -21.31 -4.02
CA ASP A 202 -2.30 -20.03 -4.49
C ASP A 202 -1.16 -19.17 -5.06
N SER A 203 -1.34 -18.75 -6.31
CA SER A 203 -0.34 -18.08 -7.12
C SER A 203 -0.99 -16.88 -7.82
N ASP A 204 -0.69 -15.68 -7.31
CA ASP A 204 -1.41 -14.45 -7.68
C ASP A 204 -0.94 -13.83 -9.00
N GLU A 205 0.03 -14.42 -9.70
CA GLU A 205 0.64 -13.77 -10.87
C GLU A 205 -0.30 -13.44 -12.04
N TYR A 206 -1.45 -14.11 -12.10
CA TYR A 206 -2.48 -13.87 -13.11
C TYR A 206 -3.78 -13.31 -12.50
N ASP A 207 -3.81 -13.11 -11.18
CA ASP A 207 -4.96 -12.64 -10.43
C ASP A 207 -5.05 -11.13 -10.50
N THR A 208 -5.60 -10.69 -11.62
CA THR A 208 -5.60 -9.28 -12.01
C THR A 208 -6.30 -8.41 -10.97
N HIS A 209 -7.38 -8.90 -10.36
CA HIS A 209 -8.08 -8.20 -9.30
C HIS A 209 -7.27 -8.13 -8.00
N VAL A 210 -6.58 -9.20 -7.59
CA VAL A 210 -5.68 -9.18 -6.41
C VAL A 210 -4.53 -8.19 -6.63
N ILE A 211 -3.86 -8.23 -7.79
CA ILE A 211 -2.75 -7.31 -8.08
C ILE A 211 -3.22 -5.85 -8.07
N ILE A 212 -4.41 -5.56 -8.63
CA ILE A 212 -4.95 -4.20 -8.65
C ILE A 212 -5.47 -3.78 -7.27
N HIS A 213 -6.00 -4.69 -6.46
CA HIS A 213 -6.36 -4.43 -5.07
C HIS A 213 -5.15 -3.90 -4.29
N GLU A 214 -4.02 -4.60 -4.36
CA GLU A 214 -2.79 -4.15 -3.70
C GLU A 214 -2.23 -2.85 -4.27
N TRP A 215 -2.39 -2.65 -5.58
CA TRP A 215 -2.09 -1.36 -6.20
C TRP A 215 -3.00 -0.24 -5.69
N GLY A 216 -4.25 -0.55 -5.36
CA GLY A 216 -5.18 0.35 -4.68
C GLY A 216 -4.62 0.85 -3.36
N HIS A 217 -4.07 -0.01 -2.51
CA HIS A 217 -3.42 0.42 -1.28
C HIS A 217 -2.17 1.28 -1.52
N TYR A 218 -1.37 0.97 -2.54
CA TYR A 218 -0.30 1.86 -2.99
C TYR A 218 -0.85 3.25 -3.40
N PHE A 219 -1.99 3.28 -4.09
CA PHE A 219 -2.65 4.53 -4.46
C PHE A 219 -3.10 5.32 -3.22
N GLU A 220 -3.74 4.66 -2.24
CA GLU A 220 -4.18 5.32 -1.01
C GLU A 220 -3.01 5.97 -0.27
N ASP A 221 -1.91 5.24 -0.10
CA ASP A 221 -0.71 5.73 0.61
C ASP A 221 -0.01 6.87 -0.14
N LYS A 222 0.11 6.80 -1.47
CA LYS A 222 0.90 7.79 -2.24
C LYS A 222 0.11 9.02 -2.66
N PHE A 223 -1.19 8.90 -2.91
CA PHE A 223 -2.00 9.99 -3.46
C PHE A 223 -3.07 10.48 -2.51
N SER A 224 -3.65 9.60 -1.70
CA SER A 224 -4.69 9.88 -0.72
C SER A 224 -4.09 9.90 0.71
N ARG A 225 -4.82 9.34 1.67
CA ARG A 225 -4.37 8.89 3.00
C ARG A 225 -5.00 7.52 3.29
N ALA A 226 -4.25 6.63 3.91
CA ALA A 226 -4.73 5.35 4.44
C ALA A 226 -4.48 5.29 5.95
N ASP A 227 -5.55 5.18 6.75
CA ASP A 227 -5.46 5.00 8.20
C ASP A 227 -5.69 3.53 8.63
N SER A 228 -5.75 2.60 7.66
CA SER A 228 -5.99 1.16 7.91
C SER A 228 -4.94 0.58 8.87
N THR A 229 -5.39 -0.26 9.80
CA THR A 229 -4.49 -1.00 10.71
C THR A 229 -3.92 -2.28 10.09
N GLY A 230 -4.39 -2.65 8.90
CA GLY A 230 -4.08 -3.92 8.23
C GLY A 230 -4.44 -5.17 9.06
N GLY A 231 -3.83 -6.29 8.68
CA GLY A 231 -3.96 -7.58 9.35
C GLY A 231 -5.12 -8.43 8.83
N SER A 232 -5.15 -9.72 9.20
CA SER A 232 -6.12 -10.71 8.68
C SER A 232 -7.58 -10.27 8.80
N HIS A 233 -8.36 -10.44 7.72
CA HIS A 233 -9.77 -10.10 7.61
C HIS A 233 -10.51 -11.01 6.60
N GLY A 234 -11.81 -10.79 6.43
CA GLY A 234 -12.61 -11.38 5.36
C GLY A 234 -14.02 -10.78 5.28
N ALA A 235 -14.71 -11.03 4.17
CA ALA A 235 -15.89 -10.28 3.71
C ALA A 235 -17.06 -10.20 4.70
N GLY A 236 -17.29 -11.24 5.51
CA GLY A 236 -18.40 -11.31 6.48
C GLY A 236 -18.08 -10.78 7.89
N GLU A 237 -16.87 -10.29 8.12
CA GLU A 237 -16.40 -9.88 9.44
C GLU A 237 -16.84 -8.46 9.83
N HIS A 238 -16.89 -8.20 11.14
CA HIS A 238 -17.12 -6.85 11.66
C HIS A 238 -15.76 -6.21 11.95
N LEU A 239 -15.34 -5.27 11.11
CA LEU A 239 -13.99 -4.71 11.11
C LEU A 239 -13.92 -3.34 11.79
N ASP A 240 -12.70 -2.93 12.16
CA ASP A 240 -12.39 -1.52 12.41
C ASP A 240 -12.72 -0.69 11.15
N ILE A 241 -13.32 0.48 11.32
CA ILE A 241 -13.84 1.29 10.20
C ILE A 241 -12.75 1.74 9.22
N ARG A 242 -11.50 1.83 9.69
CA ARG A 242 -10.34 2.20 8.86
C ARG A 242 -9.93 1.04 7.97
N LEU A 243 -9.93 -0.17 8.53
CA LEU A 243 -9.66 -1.39 7.78
C LEU A 243 -10.80 -1.69 6.79
N ALA A 244 -12.05 -1.69 7.25
CA ALA A 244 -13.21 -1.95 6.39
C ALA A 244 -13.20 -1.05 5.14
N PHE A 245 -12.83 0.23 5.32
CA PHE A 245 -12.74 1.17 4.21
C PHE A 245 -11.60 0.87 3.25
N GLY A 246 -10.38 0.63 3.75
CA GLY A 246 -9.24 0.29 2.90
C GLY A 246 -9.49 -0.97 2.08
N GLU A 247 -9.93 -2.05 2.73
CA GLU A 247 -10.16 -3.35 2.07
C GLU A 247 -11.33 -3.28 1.08
N GLY A 248 -12.43 -2.62 1.48
CA GLY A 248 -13.57 -2.39 0.59
C GLY A 248 -13.20 -1.51 -0.61
N PHE A 249 -12.34 -0.51 -0.42
CA PHE A 249 -11.78 0.29 -1.50
C PHE A 249 -10.91 -0.55 -2.44
N GLY A 250 -9.99 -1.38 -1.93
CA GLY A 250 -9.14 -2.24 -2.76
C GLY A 250 -9.97 -3.15 -3.67
N ASN A 251 -11.02 -3.79 -3.13
CA ASN A 251 -11.92 -4.65 -3.89
C ASN A 251 -12.71 -3.89 -4.95
N ALA A 252 -13.33 -2.76 -4.59
CA ALA A 252 -14.06 -1.93 -5.55
C ALA A 252 -13.14 -1.36 -6.62
N PHE A 253 -11.95 -0.88 -6.24
CA PHE A 253 -10.99 -0.30 -7.15
C PHE A 253 -10.51 -1.31 -8.19
N ALA A 254 -10.29 -2.56 -7.79
CA ALA A 254 -10.01 -3.66 -8.72
C ALA A 254 -11.09 -3.80 -9.78
N ALA A 255 -12.37 -3.85 -9.38
CA ALA A 255 -13.49 -3.94 -10.31
C ALA A 255 -13.67 -2.68 -11.18
N ILE A 256 -13.46 -1.49 -10.62
CA ILE A 256 -13.51 -0.21 -11.33
C ILE A 256 -12.42 -0.13 -12.41
N VAL A 257 -11.20 -0.58 -12.12
CA VAL A 257 -10.08 -0.53 -13.07
C VAL A 257 -10.29 -1.50 -14.22
N THR A 258 -10.79 -2.70 -13.92
CA THR A 258 -11.01 -3.77 -14.92
C THR A 258 -12.32 -3.62 -15.68
N ASP A 259 -13.24 -2.79 -15.20
CA ASP A 259 -14.63 -2.75 -15.65
C ASP A 259 -15.28 -4.15 -15.59
N ASP A 260 -14.91 -4.93 -14.56
CA ASP A 260 -15.35 -6.31 -14.32
C ASP A 260 -15.70 -6.51 -12.84
N PRO A 261 -16.99 -6.70 -12.48
CA PRO A 261 -17.43 -6.87 -11.11
C PRO A 261 -17.04 -8.23 -10.51
N ILE A 262 -16.50 -9.17 -11.28
CA ILE A 262 -16.09 -10.48 -10.76
C ILE A 262 -14.67 -10.39 -10.21
N TYR A 263 -14.56 -10.12 -8.91
CA TYR A 263 -13.31 -10.23 -8.19
C TYR A 263 -12.93 -11.71 -8.03
N PHE A 264 -11.66 -12.06 -8.21
CA PHE A 264 -11.21 -13.43 -8.08
C PHE A 264 -9.78 -13.54 -7.55
N ASP A 265 -9.51 -14.69 -6.95
CA ASP A 265 -8.23 -15.15 -6.41
C ASP A 265 -8.14 -16.65 -6.75
N THR A 266 -7.09 -17.04 -7.45
CA THR A 266 -6.89 -18.40 -7.95
C THR A 266 -6.03 -19.24 -7.01
N SER A 267 -6.57 -20.39 -6.63
CA SER A 267 -5.81 -21.41 -5.89
C SER A 267 -5.96 -22.76 -6.57
N GLN A 268 -5.07 -23.07 -7.51
CA GLN A 268 -5.23 -24.18 -8.45
C GLN A 268 -6.63 -24.22 -9.10
N ALA A 269 -7.50 -25.13 -8.67
CA ALA A 269 -8.91 -25.26 -9.08
C ALA A 269 -9.92 -24.96 -7.94
N ASN A 270 -9.42 -24.56 -6.76
CA ASN A 270 -10.18 -24.30 -5.54
C ASN A 270 -10.06 -22.84 -5.08
N GLY A 271 -9.60 -21.94 -5.94
CA GLY A 271 -9.68 -20.50 -5.69
C GLY A 271 -11.13 -20.05 -5.59
N TRP A 272 -11.34 -18.77 -5.34
CA TRP A 272 -12.66 -18.20 -5.12
C TRP A 272 -12.91 -17.02 -6.05
N ASN A 273 -14.18 -16.67 -6.20
CA ASN A 273 -14.59 -15.40 -6.78
C ASN A 273 -15.79 -14.85 -6.03
N MET A 274 -15.97 -13.55 -6.15
CA MET A 274 -17.18 -12.85 -5.72
C MET A 274 -17.60 -11.85 -6.79
N ASN A 275 -18.91 -11.69 -6.96
CA ASN A 275 -19.45 -10.55 -7.69
C ASN A 275 -19.58 -9.37 -6.72
N ILE A 276 -18.79 -8.31 -6.94
CA ILE A 276 -18.79 -7.10 -6.12
C ILE A 276 -20.19 -6.53 -6.00
N GLU A 277 -20.93 -6.44 -7.12
CA GLU A 277 -22.26 -5.85 -7.26
C GLU A 277 -23.36 -6.75 -6.64
N SER A 278 -23.43 -8.02 -7.07
CA SER A 278 -24.65 -8.83 -6.88
C SER A 278 -24.58 -9.94 -5.84
N ASP A 279 -23.43 -10.18 -5.20
CA ASP A 279 -23.31 -11.30 -4.25
C ASP A 279 -24.15 -11.11 -2.98
N THR A 280 -24.23 -12.17 -2.18
CA THR A 280 -24.98 -12.13 -0.93
C THR A 280 -24.38 -11.08 0.02
N LYS A 281 -25.24 -10.29 0.67
CA LYS A 281 -24.82 -9.29 1.68
C LYS A 281 -24.54 -10.00 3.00
N GLU A 282 -23.27 -10.33 3.26
CA GLU A 282 -22.84 -10.86 4.55
C GLU A 282 -22.58 -9.71 5.53
N SER A 283 -23.26 -9.73 6.68
CA SER A 283 -23.08 -8.73 7.75
C SER A 283 -23.09 -7.26 7.27
N PRO A 284 -24.14 -6.78 6.56
CA PRO A 284 -24.11 -5.47 5.95
C PRO A 284 -24.03 -4.33 6.99
N GLY A 285 -23.21 -3.33 6.71
CA GLY A 285 -23.02 -2.17 7.58
C GLY A 285 -21.73 -1.40 7.33
N TRP A 286 -21.58 -0.27 8.01
CA TRP A 286 -20.43 0.65 7.88
C TRP A 286 -19.08 0.05 8.37
N PHE A 287 -19.12 -1.12 8.98
CA PHE A 287 -17.97 -1.88 9.47
C PHE A 287 -17.58 -3.05 8.53
N SER A 288 -18.33 -3.25 7.44
CA SER A 288 -18.14 -4.36 6.51
C SER A 288 -17.41 -3.89 5.27
N GLU A 289 -16.32 -4.56 4.92
CA GLU A 289 -15.62 -4.34 3.65
C GLU A 289 -16.53 -4.65 2.46
N ALA A 290 -17.38 -5.67 2.57
CA ALA A 290 -18.32 -6.07 1.52
C ALA A 290 -19.41 -5.01 1.26
N SER A 291 -19.84 -4.29 2.30
CA SER A 291 -20.74 -3.15 2.11
C SER A 291 -20.02 -1.97 1.47
N ILE A 292 -18.78 -1.70 1.85
CA ILE A 292 -18.02 -0.57 1.32
C ILE A 292 -17.68 -0.79 -0.15
N GLN A 293 -17.24 -1.98 -0.54
CA GLN A 293 -16.93 -2.27 -1.95
C GLN A 293 -18.17 -2.10 -2.85
N ARG A 294 -19.35 -2.51 -2.38
CA ARG A 294 -20.63 -2.35 -3.10
C ARG A 294 -20.99 -0.90 -3.27
N ILE A 295 -21.01 -0.15 -2.17
CA ILE A 295 -21.30 1.29 -2.22
C ILE A 295 -20.37 1.99 -3.20
N LEU A 296 -19.07 1.69 -3.18
CA LEU A 296 -18.11 2.34 -4.08
C LEU A 296 -18.30 1.93 -5.54
N TYR A 297 -18.69 0.67 -5.80
CA TYR A 297 -18.94 0.17 -7.15
C TYR A 297 -20.27 0.70 -7.73
N ASP A 298 -21.35 0.69 -6.94
CA ASP A 298 -22.66 1.28 -7.31
C ASP A 298 -22.52 2.79 -7.61
N LEU A 299 -21.72 3.52 -6.84
CA LEU A 299 -21.44 4.93 -7.13
C LEU A 299 -20.70 5.13 -8.47
N TYR A 300 -19.93 4.14 -8.91
CA TYR A 300 -19.10 4.20 -10.10
C TYR A 300 -19.86 3.83 -11.37
N ASP A 301 -20.56 2.70 -11.34
CA ASP A 301 -20.94 1.99 -12.54
C ASP A 301 -22.18 2.60 -13.24
N SER A 302 -22.56 2.04 -14.40
CA SER A 302 -23.72 2.51 -15.16
C SER A 302 -24.91 1.56 -15.15
N ASN A 303 -24.83 0.48 -14.39
CA ASN A 303 -25.83 -0.56 -14.37
C ASN A 303 -26.84 -0.28 -13.25
N ASP A 304 -27.87 0.49 -13.58
CA ASP A 304 -28.94 0.75 -12.61
C ASP A 304 -29.55 -0.58 -12.09
N ASP A 305 -29.45 -0.83 -10.79
CA ASP A 305 -30.15 -1.90 -10.06
C ASP A 305 -31.02 -1.30 -8.93
N ASP A 306 -31.81 -2.13 -8.22
CA ASP A 306 -32.85 -1.71 -7.24
C ASP A 306 -32.69 -0.31 -6.62
N SER A 307 -31.56 -0.07 -5.93
CA SER A 307 -31.25 1.19 -5.23
C SER A 307 -30.17 2.02 -5.92
N ASP A 308 -29.48 1.44 -6.91
CA ASP A 308 -28.49 2.13 -7.72
C ASP A 308 -29.13 2.79 -8.94
N THR A 309 -29.11 4.13 -8.93
CA THR A 309 -29.57 4.93 -10.08
C THR A 309 -28.58 6.08 -10.34
N LEU A 310 -27.34 5.92 -9.90
CA LEU A 310 -26.34 6.98 -9.85
C LEU A 310 -25.00 6.52 -10.43
N SER A 311 -24.75 6.94 -11.66
CA SER A 311 -23.47 6.69 -12.33
C SER A 311 -22.56 7.92 -12.26
N LEU A 312 -21.72 8.02 -11.23
CA LEU A 312 -20.76 9.13 -11.13
C LEU A 312 -19.54 8.93 -12.04
N GLY A 313 -19.24 7.68 -12.39
CA GLY A 313 -17.95 7.31 -12.96
C GLY A 313 -16.80 7.56 -11.98
N PHE A 314 -15.56 7.37 -12.47
CA PHE A 314 -14.41 7.36 -11.58
C PHE A 314 -13.88 8.75 -11.18
N LEU A 315 -14.08 9.79 -12.02
CA LEU A 315 -13.50 11.11 -11.80
C LEU A 315 -13.91 11.75 -10.45
N PRO A 316 -15.20 11.79 -10.04
CA PRO A 316 -15.58 12.38 -8.76
C PRO A 316 -14.97 11.64 -7.56
N MET A 317 -14.81 10.31 -7.64
CA MET A 317 -14.18 9.50 -6.60
C MET A 317 -12.68 9.79 -6.53
N TYR A 318 -12.01 9.83 -7.68
CA TYR A 318 -10.59 10.16 -7.76
C TYR A 318 -10.28 11.53 -7.14
N GLU A 319 -11.07 12.56 -7.47
CA GLU A 319 -10.91 13.91 -6.91
C GLU A 319 -11.08 13.91 -5.38
N LEU A 320 -12.06 13.17 -4.86
CA LEU A 320 -12.26 13.01 -3.41
C LEU A 320 -11.07 12.34 -2.71
N PHE A 321 -10.51 11.29 -3.31
CA PHE A 321 -9.36 10.59 -2.74
C PHE A 321 -8.15 11.52 -2.62
N ILE A 322 -7.79 12.23 -3.69
CA ILE A 322 -6.56 13.04 -3.69
C ILE A 322 -6.70 14.38 -2.95
N ASN A 323 -7.93 14.83 -2.67
CA ASN A 323 -8.21 16.09 -1.99
C ASN A 323 -8.81 15.85 -0.60
N GLU A 324 -10.12 15.63 -0.49
CA GLU A 324 -10.83 15.65 0.79
C GLU A 324 -10.48 14.47 1.69
N GLN A 325 -10.37 13.24 1.17
CA GLN A 325 -9.94 12.08 1.95
C GLN A 325 -8.51 12.24 2.47
N LYS A 326 -7.59 12.70 1.62
CA LYS A 326 -6.22 13.00 2.02
C LYS A 326 -6.12 13.96 3.21
N ASN A 327 -7.01 14.95 3.25
CA ASN A 327 -6.97 16.05 4.21
C ASN A 327 -8.05 15.97 5.30
N THR A 328 -8.83 14.90 5.37
CA THR A 328 -9.97 14.79 6.30
C THR A 328 -9.53 14.83 7.75
N GLU A 329 -10.32 15.45 8.62
CA GLU A 329 -9.97 15.63 10.04
C GLU A 329 -10.26 14.38 10.89
N ALA A 330 -11.16 13.50 10.42
CA ALA A 330 -11.44 12.19 11.02
C ALA A 330 -10.46 11.14 10.50
N PHE A 331 -10.44 9.92 11.04
CA PHE A 331 -9.79 8.79 10.35
C PHE A 331 -10.52 8.44 9.04
N THR A 332 -9.76 8.03 8.01
CA THR A 332 -10.30 7.62 6.72
C THR A 332 -11.25 6.44 6.91
N SER A 333 -12.47 6.62 6.42
CA SER A 333 -13.59 5.71 6.60
C SER A 333 -14.72 6.06 5.63
N LEU A 334 -15.71 5.17 5.51
CA LEU A 334 -16.93 5.43 4.75
C LEU A 334 -17.60 6.76 5.14
N PHE A 335 -17.54 7.14 6.43
CA PHE A 335 -18.14 8.39 6.92
C PHE A 335 -17.47 9.63 6.33
N SER A 336 -16.14 9.67 6.37
CA SER A 336 -15.37 10.75 5.76
C SER A 336 -15.58 10.83 4.25
N PHE A 337 -15.71 9.68 3.58
CA PHE A 337 -15.87 9.62 2.13
C PHE A 337 -17.26 10.09 1.68
N VAL A 338 -18.32 9.49 2.23
CA VAL A 338 -19.70 9.80 1.83
C VAL A 338 -20.09 11.24 2.17
N THR A 339 -19.60 11.78 3.29
CA THR A 339 -19.86 13.19 3.65
C THR A 339 -19.35 14.13 2.56
N GLU A 340 -18.10 13.96 2.14
CA GLU A 340 -17.48 14.84 1.15
C GLU A 340 -18.00 14.57 -0.27
N LEU A 341 -18.33 13.32 -0.58
CA LEU A 341 -19.04 12.98 -1.81
C LEU A 341 -20.37 13.73 -1.93
N LYS A 342 -21.15 13.82 -0.84
CA LYS A 342 -22.41 14.57 -0.82
C LYS A 342 -22.19 16.08 -0.91
N ASN A 343 -21.14 16.60 -0.29
CA ASN A 343 -20.76 18.02 -0.43
C ASN A 343 -20.45 18.37 -1.88
N ASN A 344 -19.71 17.50 -2.58
CA ASN A 344 -19.31 17.71 -3.98
C ASN A 344 -20.44 17.38 -4.98
N ASN A 345 -21.47 16.64 -4.57
CA ASN A 345 -22.60 16.21 -5.39
C ASN A 345 -23.96 16.57 -4.76
N ALA A 346 -24.13 17.83 -4.36
CA ALA A 346 -25.30 18.30 -3.59
C ALA A 346 -26.68 18.04 -4.25
N ARG A 347 -26.75 17.74 -5.55
CA ARG A 347 -28.00 17.38 -6.25
C ARG A 347 -28.37 15.91 -6.13
N ASP A 348 -27.39 15.06 -5.85
CA ASP A 348 -27.52 13.61 -5.86
C ASP A 348 -27.48 13.01 -4.45
N THR A 349 -27.50 13.84 -3.40
CA THR A 349 -27.42 13.38 -2.00
C THR A 349 -28.47 12.33 -1.65
N ALA A 350 -29.70 12.47 -2.16
CA ALA A 350 -30.76 11.50 -1.91
C ALA A 350 -30.50 10.14 -2.58
N LYS A 351 -29.82 10.12 -3.73
CA LYS A 351 -29.42 8.89 -4.41
C LYS A 351 -28.23 8.24 -3.70
N ILE A 352 -27.24 9.04 -3.31
CA ILE A 352 -26.10 8.59 -2.49
C ILE A 352 -26.60 7.97 -1.19
N ASP A 353 -27.54 8.63 -0.49
CA ASP A 353 -28.12 8.10 0.74
C ASP A 353 -28.94 6.81 0.48
N SER A 354 -29.53 6.64 -0.70
CA SER A 354 -30.24 5.41 -1.10
C SER A 354 -29.28 4.23 -1.30
N ILE A 355 -28.15 4.46 -1.98
CA ILE A 355 -27.09 3.45 -2.15
C ILE A 355 -26.55 3.03 -0.79
N VAL A 356 -26.19 3.99 0.07
CA VAL A 356 -25.70 3.71 1.43
C VAL A 356 -26.75 2.97 2.27
N ALA A 357 -28.04 3.32 2.14
CA ALA A 357 -29.13 2.64 2.83
C ALA A 357 -29.36 1.20 2.35
N SER A 358 -28.99 0.87 1.11
CA SER A 358 -29.09 -0.49 0.55
C SER A 358 -28.21 -1.49 1.32
N GLU A 359 -27.17 -1.00 2.00
CA GLU A 359 -26.27 -1.74 2.88
C GLU A 359 -26.66 -1.65 4.37
N GLY A 360 -27.90 -1.23 4.67
CA GLY A 360 -28.40 -1.14 6.03
C GLY A 360 -27.77 -0.03 6.86
N ILE A 361 -27.18 0.98 6.21
CA ILE A 361 -26.51 2.11 6.85
C ILE A 361 -27.43 3.33 6.82
N THR A 362 -27.63 3.96 7.97
CA THR A 362 -28.40 5.23 8.04
C THR A 362 -27.63 6.39 7.42
N THR A 363 -28.36 7.38 6.90
CA THR A 363 -27.83 8.62 6.29
C THR A 363 -26.62 9.16 7.02
N ILE A 364 -25.49 9.32 6.34
CA ILE A 364 -24.21 9.81 6.91
C ILE A 364 -24.19 11.33 6.90
N ASP A 365 -24.21 11.97 8.08
CA ASP A 365 -24.35 13.44 8.17
C ASP A 365 -23.01 14.18 8.31
N ASP A 366 -21.98 13.51 8.79
CA ASP A 366 -20.65 14.09 8.97
C ASP A 366 -19.53 13.05 8.91
N ILE A 367 -18.29 13.55 8.81
CA ILE A 367 -17.06 12.76 8.71
C ILE A 367 -16.78 11.88 9.95
N TYR A 368 -17.44 12.14 11.08
CA TYR A 368 -17.27 11.42 12.34
C TYR A 368 -18.36 10.36 12.56
N GLY A 369 -19.33 10.23 11.64
CA GLY A 369 -20.46 9.34 11.81
C GLY A 369 -21.31 9.69 13.04
N THR A 370 -21.64 10.97 13.27
CA THR A 370 -22.52 11.36 14.39
C THR A 370 -23.95 10.83 14.19
N ASN A 371 -24.73 10.67 15.27
CA ASN A 371 -26.16 10.28 15.24
C ASN A 371 -26.47 8.93 14.57
N ARG A 372 -25.55 7.96 14.58
CA ARG A 372 -25.86 6.62 14.04
C ARG A 372 -26.92 5.93 14.90
N SER A 373 -27.76 5.15 14.25
CA SER A 373 -28.47 4.05 14.89
C SER A 373 -27.65 2.77 14.75
N SER A 374 -27.51 2.02 15.83
CA SER A 374 -26.80 0.74 15.78
C SER A 374 -27.67 -0.34 15.15
N ASN A 375 -27.18 -0.98 14.09
CA ASN A 375 -27.63 -2.32 13.66
C ASN A 375 -26.79 -3.45 14.32
N VAL A 376 -25.83 -3.07 15.17
CA VAL A 376 -24.94 -3.94 15.97
C VAL A 376 -25.09 -3.63 17.48
N GLU A 377 -24.06 -3.86 18.30
CA GLU A 377 -24.10 -3.56 19.73
C GLU A 377 -24.01 -2.06 20.05
N GLU A 378 -24.74 -1.61 21.07
CA GLU A 378 -24.73 -0.22 21.54
C GLU A 378 -23.32 0.31 21.87
N ILE A 379 -22.43 -0.54 22.41
CA ILE A 379 -21.03 -0.20 22.69
C ILE A 379 -20.27 0.28 21.45
N SER A 380 -20.76 -0.06 20.24
CA SER A 380 -20.17 0.38 18.97
C SER A 380 -20.40 1.84 18.68
N LEU A 381 -21.28 2.50 19.44
CA LEU A 381 -21.62 3.90 19.29
C LEU A 381 -21.39 4.71 20.60
N PRO A 382 -21.10 6.01 20.49
CA PRO A 382 -20.78 6.72 19.25
C PRO A 382 -19.44 6.26 18.65
N ILE A 383 -19.23 6.46 17.34
CA ILE A 383 -17.96 6.13 16.68
C ILE A 383 -16.83 6.98 17.26
N TYR A 384 -17.08 8.30 17.38
CA TYR A 384 -16.21 9.26 18.06
C TYR A 384 -16.91 9.82 19.29
N SER A 385 -16.27 9.72 20.46
CA SER A 385 -16.76 10.34 21.69
C SER A 385 -16.16 11.73 21.90
N ASN A 386 -16.97 12.69 22.35
CA ASN A 386 -16.47 14.03 22.70
C ASN A 386 -15.81 14.00 24.08
N LEU A 387 -14.59 14.52 24.16
CA LEU A 387 -13.86 14.75 25.41
C LEU A 387 -13.67 16.25 25.61
N THR A 388 -14.08 16.75 26.77
CA THR A 388 -13.81 18.13 27.20
C THR A 388 -12.47 18.18 27.93
N VAL A 389 -11.61 19.14 27.57
CA VAL A 389 -10.35 19.38 28.29
C VAL A 389 -10.63 19.76 29.75
N ASN A 390 -9.85 19.19 30.67
CA ASN A 390 -9.99 19.28 32.13
C ASN A 390 -11.24 18.58 32.71
N GLU A 391 -11.89 17.72 31.94
CA GLU A 391 -12.92 16.81 32.43
C GLU A 391 -12.50 15.36 32.22
N THR A 392 -13.14 14.44 32.96
CA THR A 392 -12.99 12.99 32.75
C THR A 392 -14.19 12.48 31.96
N LEU A 393 -13.91 11.87 30.81
CA LEU A 393 -14.89 11.09 30.05
C LEU A 393 -14.86 9.64 30.54
N SER A 394 -15.98 9.19 31.09
CA SER A 394 -16.10 7.86 31.67
C SER A 394 -16.71 6.83 30.74
N ASN A 395 -16.43 5.56 31.04
CA ASN A 395 -17.09 4.39 30.46
C ASN A 395 -16.87 4.22 28.94
N ILE A 396 -15.67 4.50 28.46
CA ILE A 396 -15.26 4.20 27.08
C ILE A 396 -14.78 2.76 27.00
N CYS A 397 -15.55 1.90 26.36
CA CYS A 397 -15.34 0.46 26.43
C CYS A 397 -14.92 -0.14 25.08
N THR A 398 -13.80 -0.87 25.08
CA THR A 398 -13.41 -1.78 23.99
C THR A 398 -14.01 -3.17 24.20
N SER A 399 -14.24 -3.92 23.13
CA SER A 399 -14.77 -5.29 23.16
C SER A 399 -14.06 -6.17 22.14
N LYS A 400 -13.79 -7.42 22.51
CA LYS A 400 -13.24 -8.46 21.62
C LYS A 400 -14.31 -9.41 21.06
N LYS A 401 -15.60 -9.06 21.16
CA LYS A 401 -16.71 -9.92 20.71
C LYS A 401 -16.55 -10.39 19.26
N TYR A 402 -16.11 -9.50 18.38
CA TYR A 402 -15.94 -9.77 16.95
C TYR A 402 -14.53 -10.27 16.59
N GLY A 403 -13.70 -10.55 17.59
CA GLY A 403 -12.30 -10.91 17.44
C GLY A 403 -11.34 -9.82 17.94
N THR A 404 -10.06 -9.98 17.62
CA THR A 404 -8.97 -9.14 18.16
C THR A 404 -8.24 -8.37 17.07
N LEU A 405 -7.47 -7.35 17.45
CA LEU A 405 -6.67 -6.49 16.58
C LEU A 405 -7.55 -5.52 15.79
N ASN A 406 -7.85 -5.85 14.54
CA ASN A 406 -8.47 -4.99 13.55
C ASN A 406 -10.00 -5.16 13.46
N LYS A 407 -10.62 -5.73 14.49
CA LYS A 407 -12.06 -6.02 14.53
C LYS A 407 -12.83 -4.91 15.21
N LEU A 408 -14.10 -4.79 14.86
CA LEU A 408 -15.01 -3.79 15.42
C LEU A 408 -14.95 -3.79 16.95
N ASN A 409 -14.94 -2.59 17.54
CA ASN A 409 -14.84 -2.34 18.98
C ASN A 409 -13.51 -2.66 19.65
N ASN A 410 -12.47 -3.08 18.92
CA ASN A 410 -11.13 -3.19 19.50
C ASN A 410 -10.53 -1.81 19.83
N HIS A 411 -10.88 -0.82 19.01
CA HIS A 411 -10.47 0.58 19.13
C HIS A 411 -11.68 1.47 19.49
N LYS A 412 -11.41 2.56 20.20
CA LYS A 412 -12.37 3.63 20.50
C LYS A 412 -11.75 4.99 20.21
N PHE A 413 -12.49 5.81 19.47
CA PHE A 413 -12.01 7.12 19.04
C PHE A 413 -12.64 8.24 19.88
N LEU A 414 -11.82 9.20 20.26
CA LEU A 414 -12.24 10.40 20.98
C LEU A 414 -11.81 11.63 20.21
N LYS A 415 -12.56 12.73 20.37
CA LYS A 415 -12.21 14.05 19.84
C LYS A 415 -12.25 15.12 20.92
N PHE A 416 -11.29 16.04 20.88
CA PHE A 416 -11.21 17.18 21.80
C PHE A 416 -10.52 18.38 21.16
N THR A 417 -10.78 19.57 21.70
CA THR A 417 -10.21 20.83 21.20
C THR A 417 -9.25 21.43 22.22
N VAL A 418 -8.04 21.76 21.77
CA VAL A 418 -7.06 22.54 22.52
C VAL A 418 -7.17 24.01 22.14
N THR A 419 -7.29 24.88 23.13
CA THR A 419 -7.39 26.34 22.89
C THR A 419 -6.07 27.07 23.10
N ASN A 420 -5.15 26.52 23.89
CA ASN A 420 -3.89 27.17 24.26
C ASN A 420 -2.72 26.23 24.00
N ALA A 421 -1.66 26.76 23.40
CA ALA A 421 -0.44 25.98 23.17
C ALA A 421 0.30 25.76 24.51
N LYS A 422 0.34 24.53 25.00
CA LYS A 422 1.00 24.14 26.26
C LYS A 422 1.14 22.62 26.38
N ASN A 423 1.70 22.17 27.50
CA ASN A 423 1.79 20.75 27.84
C ASN A 423 0.47 20.26 28.41
N TYR A 424 -0.07 19.22 27.81
CA TYR A 424 -1.26 18.50 28.27
C TYR A 424 -0.86 17.11 28.76
N PHE A 425 -1.44 16.73 29.89
CA PHE A 425 -1.36 15.37 30.40
C PHE A 425 -2.60 14.60 29.98
N ILE A 426 -2.38 13.37 29.51
CA ILE A 426 -3.44 12.43 29.14
C ILE A 426 -3.35 11.24 30.07
N GLN A 427 -4.49 10.83 30.61
CA GLN A 427 -4.62 9.62 31.42
C GLN A 427 -5.72 8.74 30.85
N VAL A 428 -5.46 7.44 30.77
CA VAL A 428 -6.46 6.42 30.48
C VAL A 428 -6.37 5.37 31.58
N SER A 429 -7.45 5.20 32.33
CA SER A 429 -7.51 4.31 33.49
C SER A 429 -8.66 3.33 33.35
N GLN A 430 -8.38 2.03 33.49
CA GLN A 430 -9.38 0.97 33.51
C GLN A 430 -10.37 1.18 34.66
N THR A 431 -11.66 1.05 34.36
CA THR A 431 -12.74 1.20 35.33
C THR A 431 -13.40 -0.12 35.72
N ASN A 432 -13.23 -1.17 34.91
CA ASN A 432 -13.83 -2.48 35.15
C ASN A 432 -12.77 -3.60 35.26
N GLY A 433 -12.73 -4.30 36.38
CA GLY A 433 -11.79 -5.42 36.55
C GLY A 433 -10.31 -5.00 36.60
N THR A 434 -9.39 -5.94 36.42
CA THR A 434 -7.94 -5.74 36.70
C THR A 434 -7.00 -6.38 35.68
N GLY A 435 -7.41 -6.42 34.41
CA GLY A 435 -6.74 -7.23 33.39
C GLY A 435 -6.47 -6.54 32.06
N SER A 436 -6.81 -5.26 31.87
CA SER A 436 -6.52 -4.58 30.61
C SER A 436 -5.11 -4.01 30.60
N TYR A 437 -4.61 -3.85 29.39
CA TYR A 437 -3.36 -3.21 29.05
C TYR A 437 -3.69 -2.06 28.09
N PRO A 438 -4.27 -0.95 28.59
CA PRO A 438 -4.61 0.18 27.74
C PRO A 438 -3.37 0.75 27.04
N GLN A 439 -3.60 1.15 25.81
CA GLN A 439 -2.72 2.01 25.04
C GLN A 439 -3.57 3.05 24.32
N PHE A 440 -2.98 4.23 24.12
CA PHE A 440 -3.56 5.25 23.28
C PHE A 440 -2.51 5.92 22.38
N THR A 441 -2.98 6.39 21.24
CA THR A 441 -2.24 7.23 20.28
C THR A 441 -3.00 8.54 20.07
N ILE A 442 -2.29 9.66 20.11
CA ILE A 442 -2.85 11.01 19.90
C ILE A 442 -2.50 11.54 18.52
N TYR A 443 -3.49 12.17 17.87
CA TYR A 443 -3.36 12.78 16.55
C TYR A 443 -3.83 14.23 16.60
N LYS A 444 -3.16 15.13 15.88
CA LYS A 444 -3.73 16.43 15.51
C LYS A 444 -4.63 16.21 14.30
N ALA A 445 -5.83 16.77 14.31
CA ALA A 445 -6.82 16.55 13.26
C ALA A 445 -6.48 17.32 11.97
N SER A 446 -5.92 18.53 12.08
CA SER A 446 -5.57 19.37 10.92
C SER A 446 -4.28 20.19 11.10
N PRO A 447 -3.27 20.06 10.22
CA PRO A 447 -3.11 18.92 9.31
C PRO A 447 -3.05 17.61 10.10
N PHE A 448 -3.65 16.56 9.53
CA PHE A 448 -3.71 15.25 10.17
C PHE A 448 -2.29 14.73 10.44
N LYS A 449 -1.99 14.43 11.70
CA LYS A 449 -0.64 14.00 12.10
C LYS A 449 -0.65 13.28 13.43
N GLU A 450 0.02 12.13 13.50
CA GLU A 450 0.34 11.48 14.77
C GLU A 450 1.28 12.36 15.62
N ILE A 451 0.88 12.61 16.86
CA ILE A 451 1.64 13.40 17.83
C ILE A 451 2.48 12.49 18.72
N GLY A 452 1.96 11.31 19.04
CA GLY A 452 2.71 10.26 19.71
C GLY A 452 1.80 9.20 20.33
N GLU A 453 2.47 8.16 20.81
CA GLU A 453 1.85 6.97 21.38
C GLU A 453 2.32 6.79 22.83
N SER A 454 1.40 6.32 23.66
CA SER A 454 1.71 6.00 25.05
C SER A 454 2.34 4.61 25.19
N THR A 455 3.08 4.39 26.27
CA THR A 455 3.60 3.05 26.59
C THR A 455 2.48 2.14 27.07
N ILE A 456 2.47 0.87 26.64
CA ILE A 456 1.54 -0.12 27.18
C ILE A 456 1.82 -0.34 28.68
N SER A 457 0.78 -0.24 29.50
CA SER A 457 0.85 -0.47 30.95
C SER A 457 -0.43 -1.12 31.46
N GLN A 458 -0.34 -1.89 32.54
CA GLN A 458 -1.51 -2.55 33.13
C GLN A 458 -2.40 -1.52 33.83
N GLN A 459 -3.72 -1.62 33.63
CA GLN A 459 -4.77 -0.78 34.22
C GLN A 459 -4.73 0.72 33.86
N THR A 460 -3.58 1.39 33.97
CA THR A 460 -3.46 2.82 33.70
C THR A 460 -2.27 3.12 32.82
N VAL A 461 -2.48 4.00 31.84
CA VAL A 461 -1.46 4.57 30.97
C VAL A 461 -1.57 6.09 30.97
N THR A 462 -0.42 6.78 30.83
CA THR A 462 -0.34 8.24 30.85
C THR A 462 0.61 8.75 29.77
N GLY A 463 0.46 10.01 29.38
CA GLY A 463 1.39 10.67 28.46
C GLY A 463 1.36 12.19 28.61
N ASN A 464 2.51 12.84 28.36
CA ASN A 464 2.65 14.29 28.37
C ASN A 464 2.98 14.78 26.96
N TYR A 465 2.16 15.67 26.42
CA TYR A 465 2.31 16.14 25.04
C TYR A 465 2.24 17.67 24.96
N THR A 466 3.18 18.28 24.24
CA THR A 466 3.10 19.70 23.90
C THR A 466 2.13 19.86 22.73
N LEU A 467 0.94 20.36 23.00
CA LEU A 467 -0.11 20.56 22.00
C LEU A 467 -0.23 22.03 21.63
N THR A 468 -0.61 22.30 20.39
CA THR A 468 -0.94 23.64 19.88
C THR A 468 -2.45 23.82 19.88
N ALA A 469 -2.94 25.05 19.68
CA ALA A 469 -4.37 25.23 19.44
C ALA A 469 -4.85 24.44 18.20
N GLY A 470 -6.04 23.84 18.30
CA GLY A 470 -6.66 23.02 17.25
C GLY A 470 -7.37 21.79 17.80
N ASP A 471 -7.92 21.01 16.88
CA ASP A 471 -8.63 19.77 17.20
C ASP A 471 -7.70 18.55 17.17
N TYR A 472 -8.00 17.59 18.03
CA TYR A 472 -7.20 16.41 18.27
C TYR A 472 -8.09 15.16 18.38
N LEU A 473 -7.52 14.03 18.00
CA LEU A 473 -8.11 12.71 18.14
C LEU A 473 -7.29 11.85 19.10
N ILE A 474 -7.95 10.93 19.79
CA ILE A 474 -7.30 9.85 20.54
C ILE A 474 -7.87 8.52 20.05
N ASP A 475 -7.00 7.61 19.63
CA ASP A 475 -7.31 6.19 19.42
C ASP A 475 -6.92 5.42 20.68
N ILE A 476 -7.86 4.70 21.27
CA ILE A 476 -7.66 3.88 22.48
C ILE A 476 -7.95 2.42 22.16
N PHE A 477 -7.05 1.53 22.59
CA PHE A 477 -7.28 0.10 22.52
C PHE A 477 -6.74 -0.64 23.75
N ASP A 478 -7.28 -1.84 23.99
CA ASP A 478 -6.73 -2.79 24.94
C ASP A 478 -5.79 -3.77 24.22
N ALA A 479 -4.50 -3.70 24.56
CA ALA A 479 -3.46 -4.58 24.02
C ALA A 479 -3.58 -6.02 24.55
N ASN A 480 -4.38 -6.26 25.60
CA ASN A 480 -4.67 -7.61 26.03
C ASN A 480 -5.59 -8.32 25.04
N LYS A 481 -5.04 -9.30 24.32
CA LYS A 481 -5.83 -10.14 23.40
C LYS A 481 -6.81 -11.09 24.09
N ASN A 482 -6.65 -11.32 25.40
CA ASN A 482 -7.43 -12.28 26.18
C ASN A 482 -8.52 -11.61 27.05
N SER A 483 -8.63 -10.28 27.04
CA SER A 483 -9.71 -9.58 27.74
C SER A 483 -11.01 -9.64 26.93
N GLY A 484 -12.16 -9.70 27.60
CA GLY A 484 -13.46 -9.62 26.94
C GLY A 484 -13.82 -8.18 26.60
N THR A 485 -14.29 -7.45 27.62
CA THR A 485 -14.61 -6.02 27.53
C THR A 485 -13.79 -5.25 28.55
N ALA A 486 -13.11 -4.20 28.11
CA ALA A 486 -12.35 -3.29 28.96
C ALA A 486 -12.87 -1.87 28.77
N CYS A 487 -13.22 -1.22 29.88
CA CYS A 487 -13.77 0.12 29.97
C CYS A 487 -12.78 1.05 30.66
N PHE A 488 -12.75 2.29 30.20
CA PHE A 488 -11.76 3.27 30.61
C PHE A 488 -12.40 4.62 30.96
N ASP A 489 -11.82 5.27 31.96
CA ASP A 489 -11.95 6.70 32.22
C ASP A 489 -10.79 7.42 31.55
N ILE A 490 -11.07 8.50 30.82
CA ILE A 490 -10.08 9.25 30.06
C ILE A 490 -10.15 10.72 30.43
N SER A 491 -8.99 11.31 30.70
CA SER A 491 -8.87 12.75 30.91
C SER A 491 -7.73 13.32 30.08
N VAL A 492 -7.94 14.55 29.61
CA VAL A 492 -6.91 15.40 29.00
C VAL A 492 -6.95 16.70 29.78
N GLY A 493 -5.85 17.08 30.43
CA GLY A 493 -5.84 18.29 31.23
C GLY A 493 -4.47 18.88 31.47
N ASP A 494 -4.45 19.98 32.20
CA ASP A 494 -3.19 20.58 32.65
C ASP A 494 -2.46 19.65 33.61
N THR A 495 -1.15 19.55 33.45
CA THR A 495 -0.25 18.81 34.37
C THR A 495 -0.36 19.24 35.84
N THR A 496 -0.99 20.40 36.12
CA THR A 496 -1.19 20.95 37.46
C THR A 496 -2.50 20.56 38.14
N ASP A 497 -3.48 19.98 37.41
CA ASP A 497 -4.84 19.70 37.90
C ASP A 497 -5.10 18.21 38.19
N ILE A 498 -4.04 17.39 38.25
CA ILE A 498 -4.20 15.95 38.49
C ILE A 498 -4.17 15.68 39.99
N ASP A 499 -5.32 15.28 40.51
CA ASP A 499 -5.46 14.71 41.83
C ASP A 499 -4.68 13.38 41.90
N THR A 500 -3.48 13.42 42.49
CA THR A 500 -2.65 12.24 42.73
C THR A 500 -3.19 11.32 43.84
N THR A 501 -4.41 11.52 44.35
CA THR A 501 -4.92 10.79 45.54
C THR A 501 -5.27 9.32 45.32
N THR A 502 -5.11 8.76 44.11
CA THR A 502 -5.29 7.32 43.85
C THR A 502 -3.99 6.55 43.61
N THR A 503 -2.83 7.06 44.06
CA THR A 503 -1.68 6.17 44.26
C THR A 503 -1.86 5.40 45.56
N SER A 504 -2.18 4.10 45.43
CA SER A 504 -2.12 3.15 46.53
C SER A 504 -0.72 3.19 47.18
N ALA A 505 -0.73 3.29 48.51
CA ALA A 505 0.46 3.40 49.34
C ALA A 505 1.48 2.27 49.08
N PRO A 506 2.79 2.52 49.22
CA PRO A 506 3.80 1.49 49.09
C PRO A 506 3.64 0.46 50.21
N VAL A 507 3.44 -0.80 49.84
CA VAL A 507 3.46 -1.92 50.78
C VAL A 507 4.87 -2.04 51.36
N SER A 508 5.01 -1.72 52.64
CA SER A 508 6.19 -2.07 53.42
C SER A 508 6.14 -3.57 53.73
N SER A 509 7.06 -4.35 53.18
CA SER A 509 7.47 -5.62 53.79
C SER A 509 8.99 -5.68 53.82
N GLY A 510 9.53 -5.59 55.03
CA GLY A 510 10.93 -5.87 55.30
C GLY A 510 11.18 -7.37 55.15
N SER A 511 12.19 -7.73 54.38
CA SER A 511 12.95 -8.97 54.52
C SER A 511 14.27 -8.81 53.78
N SER A 512 15.35 -8.95 54.54
CA SER A 512 16.75 -8.89 54.15
C SER A 512 17.11 -9.71 52.90
N GLY A 513 17.78 -9.06 51.95
CA GLY A 513 18.50 -9.70 50.85
C GLY A 513 19.42 -8.67 50.18
N GLU A 514 20.73 -8.94 50.20
CA GLU A 514 21.80 -8.06 49.74
C GLU A 514 21.64 -7.64 48.26
N ALA A 515 21.85 -6.35 47.99
CA ALA A 515 21.92 -5.79 46.64
C ALA A 515 23.24 -6.19 45.96
N LYS A 516 23.16 -6.89 44.83
CA LYS A 516 24.24 -6.93 43.82
C LYS A 516 23.91 -5.96 42.69
N SER A 517 24.65 -4.87 42.63
CA SER A 517 24.78 -4.05 41.43
C SER A 517 25.50 -4.84 40.34
N VAL A 518 24.91 -4.99 39.16
CA VAL A 518 25.67 -5.36 37.95
C VAL A 518 26.00 -4.07 37.22
N GLY A 519 27.09 -3.43 37.66
CA GLY A 519 27.81 -2.46 36.85
C GLY A 519 28.59 -3.20 35.76
N VAL A 520 28.59 -2.67 34.55
CA VAL A 520 29.45 -3.14 33.47
C VAL A 520 30.89 -2.76 33.81
N GLU A 521 31.71 -3.73 34.20
CA GLU A 521 33.16 -3.55 34.37
C GLU A 521 33.83 -3.46 32.99
N LEU A 522 34.53 -2.35 32.74
CA LEU A 522 35.47 -2.23 31.63
C LEU A 522 36.78 -2.96 32.00
N PRO A 523 37.40 -3.71 31.06
CA PRO A 523 38.60 -4.48 31.35
C PRO A 523 39.79 -3.58 31.70
N SER A 524 40.47 -3.90 32.79
CA SER A 524 41.62 -3.18 33.38
C SER A 524 42.93 -3.32 32.59
N ASN A 525 42.88 -3.72 31.32
CA ASN A 525 44.06 -3.87 30.49
C ASN A 525 44.28 -2.61 29.63
N PRO A 526 45.33 -1.80 29.88
CA PRO A 526 45.58 -0.56 29.15
C PRO A 526 45.83 -0.78 27.65
N LEU A 527 46.19 -1.99 27.22
CA LEU A 527 46.37 -2.33 25.81
C LEU A 527 45.04 -2.52 25.06
N LEU A 528 43.98 -2.94 25.76
CA LEU A 528 42.64 -3.15 25.18
C LEU A 528 41.87 -1.82 25.05
N ILE A 529 42.08 -0.90 26.00
CA ILE A 529 41.52 0.45 25.98
C ILE A 529 42.07 1.26 24.78
N LEU A 530 43.35 1.05 24.43
CA LEU A 530 43.97 1.71 23.27
C LEU A 530 43.39 1.20 21.93
N LEU A 531 43.02 -0.08 21.84
CA LEU A 531 42.41 -0.70 20.65
C LEU A 531 40.96 -0.26 20.44
N VAL A 532 40.19 -0.09 21.52
CA VAL A 532 38.81 0.41 21.46
C VAL A 532 38.77 1.89 21.06
N LEU A 533 39.71 2.70 21.56
CA LEU A 533 39.82 4.12 21.18
C LEU A 533 40.35 4.32 19.74
N PHE A 534 41.21 3.44 19.23
CA PHE A 534 41.66 3.50 17.83
C PHE A 534 40.57 3.06 16.83
N GLY A 535 39.69 2.13 17.20
CA GLY A 535 38.58 1.69 16.35
C GLY A 535 37.49 2.76 16.15
N ILE A 536 37.27 3.62 17.16
CA ILE A 536 36.23 4.65 17.11
C ILE A 536 36.66 5.90 16.31
N MET A 537 37.96 6.13 16.13
CA MET A 537 38.47 7.30 15.38
C MET A 537 38.78 7.06 13.89
N ILE A 538 38.81 5.82 13.39
CA ILE A 538 39.18 5.53 11.98
C ILE A 538 37.96 5.35 11.06
N ILE A 539 36.78 5.05 11.61
CA ILE A 539 35.55 4.86 10.82
C ILE A 539 35.05 6.15 10.12
N PRO A 540 35.25 7.38 10.66
CA PRO A 540 34.88 8.60 9.94
C PRO A 540 35.83 8.98 8.79
N MET A 541 37.06 8.46 8.75
CA MET A 541 38.06 8.85 7.73
C MET A 541 37.97 8.04 6.43
N ILE A 542 37.29 6.89 6.43
CA ILE A 542 37.09 6.06 5.23
C ILE A 542 35.89 6.55 4.39
N LEU A 543 34.97 7.32 5.00
CA LEU A 543 33.81 7.90 4.32
C LEU A 543 34.07 9.25 3.64
N MET A 544 35.15 9.96 3.98
CA MET A 544 35.51 11.25 3.35
C MET A 544 36.39 11.13 2.10
N ASN A 545 36.82 9.93 1.70
CA ASN A 545 37.72 9.73 0.54
C ASN A 545 37.03 9.16 -0.71
N LYS A 546 35.68 9.10 -0.73
CA LYS A 546 34.89 8.60 -1.87
C LYS A 546 34.17 9.69 -2.68
N GLU A 547 34.30 10.95 -2.28
CA GLU A 547 33.73 12.14 -2.95
C GLU A 547 34.78 12.94 -3.75
N LEU A 548 35.99 12.41 -3.95
CA LEU A 548 37.03 12.99 -4.81
C LEU A 548 37.51 11.99 -5.87
N SER A 549 36.55 11.36 -6.57
CA SER A 549 36.77 10.82 -7.92
C SER A 549 35.42 10.49 -8.58
N LYS A 550 34.71 11.53 -9.03
CA LYS A 550 33.82 11.49 -10.20
C LYS A 550 33.57 12.92 -10.66
#